data_AF-A0A0B1TMX5-F1
#
_entry.id   AF-A0A0B1TMX5-F1
#
_cell.length_a   1.000
_cell.length_b   1.000
_cell.length_c   1.000
_cell.angle_alpha   90.00
_cell.angle_beta   90.00
_cell.angle_gamma   90.00
#
_symmetry.space_group_name_H-M   'P 1'
#
loop_
_entity.id
_entity.type
_entity.pdbx_description
1 polymer ?
#
loop_
_entity_poly.entity_id
_entity_poly.type
_entity_poly.pdbx_seq_one_letter_code
_entity_poly.pdbx_strand_id
1 'polypeptide(L)'
;MPAEISEGDDVNDDDVKTFKYPYLKNTHSDSHFDLTDPHDLAGKTLLWVARDSQSLPENLRQSLRLLGAALYKKLDLASSLASSSVHGGVATIVRRMFTPKEGEEPTELQKQILEKLSGCSASEEPVSSAVRAILEKILEKEEETVAKRQAEEFTSWHQRRQDLIKAQADRLLLKIRAEEISKELAELEHETEKLTFFENRLKWEKKAAQNAEIIKQTADNKSEEGAQ
;
A
#
# COMPACT_ATOMS: atom_id res chain seq x y z
N MET A 1 27.96 -27.74 5.81
CA MET A 1 28.69 -26.46 5.87
C MET A 1 27.63 -25.36 5.82
N PRO A 2 27.62 -24.42 6.78
CA PRO A 2 26.66 -23.32 6.78
C PRO A 2 27.01 -22.33 5.66
N ALA A 3 25.98 -21.84 4.97
CA ALA A 3 26.11 -20.82 3.94
C ALA A 3 26.48 -19.48 4.58
N GLU A 4 27.57 -18.88 4.12
CA GLU A 4 27.92 -17.50 4.46
C GLU A 4 26.85 -16.57 3.88
N ILE A 5 26.13 -15.91 4.77
CA ILE A 5 25.28 -14.77 4.45
C ILE A 5 26.27 -13.65 4.13
N SER A 6 26.40 -13.25 2.86
CA SER A 6 27.16 -12.04 2.54
C SER A 6 26.40 -10.87 3.16
N GLU A 7 26.98 -10.26 4.18
CA GLU A 7 26.52 -9.00 4.73
C GLU A 7 26.36 -8.03 3.56
N GLY A 8 25.13 -7.59 3.32
CA GLY A 8 24.86 -6.57 2.33
C GLY A 8 25.61 -5.32 2.75
N ASP A 9 26.53 -4.88 1.89
CA ASP A 9 27.17 -3.58 2.04
C ASP A 9 26.06 -2.55 2.28
N ASP A 10 26.07 -1.96 3.47
CA ASP A 10 25.18 -0.89 3.90
C ASP A 10 25.60 0.33 3.07
N VAL A 11 25.11 0.41 1.82
CA VAL A 11 25.39 1.53 0.92
C VAL A 11 24.72 2.73 1.55
N ASN A 12 25.52 3.54 2.24
CA ASN A 12 25.12 4.82 2.77
C ASN A 12 24.40 5.60 1.66
N ASP A 13 23.11 5.92 1.85
CA ASP A 13 22.32 6.65 0.85
C ASP A 13 22.98 7.99 0.47
N ASP A 14 23.83 8.55 1.34
CA ASP A 14 24.64 9.74 1.09
C ASP A 14 25.75 9.54 0.03
N ASP A 15 26.19 8.30 -0.22
CA ASP A 15 27.16 7.95 -1.27
C ASP A 15 26.49 7.66 -2.63
N VAL A 16 25.15 7.64 -2.70
CA VAL A 16 24.40 7.50 -3.95
C VAL A 16 24.40 8.85 -4.69
N LYS A 17 25.43 9.06 -5.52
CA LYS A 17 25.53 10.22 -6.42
C LYS A 17 24.42 10.18 -7.47
N THR A 18 23.30 10.82 -7.18
CA THR A 18 22.19 10.99 -8.11
C THR A 18 22.54 12.07 -9.15
N PHE A 19 22.99 11.67 -10.33
CA PHE A 19 23.17 12.59 -11.46
C PHE A 19 21.81 12.91 -12.09
N LYS A 20 21.30 14.13 -11.88
CA LYS A 20 20.18 14.65 -12.67
C LYS A 20 20.69 14.94 -14.08
N TYR A 21 20.39 14.05 -15.02
CA TYR A 21 20.63 14.32 -16.44
C TYR A 21 19.84 15.57 -16.85
N PRO A 22 20.49 16.64 -17.33
CA PRO A 22 19.79 17.80 -17.83
C PRO A 22 19.15 17.42 -19.16
N TYR A 23 17.88 17.03 -19.10
CA TYR A 23 16.96 16.88 -20.23
C TYR A 23 17.40 15.79 -21.23
N LEU A 24 16.87 14.58 -21.05
CA LEU A 24 16.65 13.69 -22.19
C LEU A 24 15.61 14.40 -23.08
N LYS A 25 16.07 15.30 -23.96
CA LYS A 25 15.20 15.89 -24.98
C LYS A 25 14.85 14.76 -25.92
N ASN A 26 13.62 14.25 -25.81
CA ASN A 26 13.14 13.20 -26.68
C ASN A 26 13.32 13.68 -28.13
N THR A 27 14.17 13.02 -28.91
CA THR A 27 14.43 13.39 -30.31
C THR A 27 13.21 13.14 -31.18
N HIS A 28 12.29 12.31 -30.69
CA HIS A 28 11.05 11.94 -31.34
C HIS A 28 9.91 12.10 -30.33
N SER A 29 8.82 12.73 -30.75
CA SER A 29 7.57 12.75 -29.99
C SER A 29 6.98 11.34 -30.00
N ASP A 30 7.23 10.60 -28.92
CA ASP A 30 6.69 9.25 -28.70
C ASP A 30 5.24 9.28 -28.21
N SER A 31 4.63 10.48 -28.16
CA SER A 31 3.28 10.68 -27.64
C SER A 31 3.10 10.22 -26.19
N HIS A 32 4.18 10.05 -25.43
CA HIS A 32 4.14 9.56 -24.05
C HIS A 32 4.13 10.72 -23.05
N PHE A 33 5.19 11.54 -23.04
CA PHE A 33 5.40 12.63 -22.07
C PHE A 33 5.41 14.05 -22.67
N ASP A 34 5.49 14.18 -24.00
CA ASP A 34 5.61 15.48 -24.70
C ASP A 34 4.26 16.09 -25.14
N LEU A 35 3.13 15.60 -24.60
CA LEU A 35 1.80 16.07 -24.95
C LEU A 35 1.48 17.39 -24.27
N THR A 36 1.59 18.49 -25.02
CA THR A 36 1.27 19.85 -24.53
C THR A 36 -0.11 20.34 -24.96
N ASP A 37 -0.68 19.80 -26.03
CA ASP A 37 -2.01 20.19 -26.53
C ASP A 37 -3.11 19.60 -25.60
N PRO A 38 -3.96 20.45 -25.00
CA PRO A 38 -5.07 19.99 -24.17
C PRO A 38 -6.01 19.01 -24.89
N HIS A 39 -6.21 19.16 -26.19
CA HIS A 39 -7.05 18.25 -26.97
C HIS A 39 -6.41 16.86 -27.10
N ASP A 40 -5.10 16.80 -27.37
CA ASP A 40 -4.39 15.53 -27.48
C ASP A 40 -4.35 14.80 -26.12
N LEU A 41 -4.18 15.55 -25.01
CA LEU A 41 -4.23 15.00 -23.64
C LEU A 41 -5.62 14.45 -23.30
N ALA A 42 -6.68 15.23 -23.55
CA ALA A 42 -8.05 14.80 -23.33
C ALA A 42 -8.39 13.58 -24.20
N GLY A 43 -7.96 13.58 -25.46
CA GLY A 43 -8.20 12.50 -26.39
C GLY A 43 -7.54 11.19 -25.97
N LYS A 44 -6.27 11.24 -25.57
CA LYS A 44 -5.55 10.10 -25.00
C LYS A 44 -6.21 9.57 -23.72
N THR A 45 -6.64 10.47 -22.83
CA THR A 45 -7.33 10.10 -21.59
C THR A 45 -8.66 9.37 -21.88
N LEU A 46 -9.46 9.89 -22.81
CA LEU A 46 -10.73 9.27 -23.20
C LEU A 46 -10.54 7.89 -23.85
N LEU A 47 -9.50 7.72 -24.67
CA LEU A 47 -9.15 6.41 -25.24
C LEU A 47 -8.77 5.40 -24.14
N TRP A 48 -8.04 5.84 -23.11
CA TRP A 48 -7.70 5.01 -21.95
C TRP A 48 -8.93 4.63 -21.13
N VAL A 49 -9.77 5.60 -20.76
CA VAL A 49 -11.02 5.35 -20.03
C VAL A 49 -11.88 4.35 -20.80
N ALA A 50 -12.06 4.53 -22.10
CA ALA A 50 -12.88 3.63 -22.89
C ALA A 50 -12.24 2.26 -23.17
N ARG A 51 -10.94 2.08 -22.92
CA ARG A 51 -10.26 0.78 -22.93
C ARG A 51 -10.49 0.04 -21.61
N ASP A 52 -10.30 0.72 -20.49
CA ASP A 52 -10.17 0.09 -19.18
C ASP A 52 -11.47 0.10 -18.36
N SER A 53 -12.42 0.98 -18.67
CA SER A 53 -13.71 1.05 -17.97
C SER A 53 -14.68 -0.03 -18.47
N GLN A 54 -14.51 -1.26 -17.98
CA GLN A 54 -15.41 -2.37 -18.28
C GLN A 54 -16.85 -2.16 -17.78
N SER A 55 -17.02 -1.34 -16.76
CA SER A 55 -18.30 -0.98 -16.15
C SER A 55 -19.18 -0.08 -17.01
N LEU A 56 -18.62 0.57 -18.03
CA LEU A 56 -19.38 1.38 -18.98
C LEU A 56 -19.99 0.51 -20.09
N PRO A 57 -21.25 0.76 -20.49
CA PRO A 57 -21.89 0.10 -21.63
C PRO A 57 -21.11 0.30 -22.93
N GLU A 58 -21.14 -0.71 -23.80
CA GLU A 58 -20.34 -0.70 -25.03
C GLU A 58 -20.60 0.52 -25.91
N ASN A 59 -21.86 0.94 -26.07
CA ASN A 59 -22.21 2.13 -26.84
C ASN A 59 -21.52 3.40 -26.31
N LEU A 60 -21.46 3.55 -24.99
CA LEU A 60 -20.83 4.71 -24.37
C LEU A 60 -19.30 4.62 -24.46
N ARG A 61 -18.72 3.42 -24.32
CA ARG A 61 -17.28 3.20 -24.57
C ARG A 61 -16.91 3.54 -26.01
N GLN A 62 -17.65 3.05 -26.99
CA GLN A 62 -17.43 3.36 -28.41
C GLN A 62 -17.54 4.87 -28.68
N SER A 63 -18.51 5.53 -28.06
CA SER A 63 -18.68 6.98 -28.14
C SER A 63 -17.48 7.74 -27.57
N LEU A 64 -16.99 7.34 -26.39
CA LEU A 64 -15.78 7.93 -25.79
C LEU A 64 -14.52 7.62 -26.60
N ARG A 65 -14.41 6.42 -27.18
CA ARG A 65 -13.30 6.06 -28.09
C ARG A 65 -13.29 6.93 -29.34
N LEU A 66 -14.46 7.15 -29.95
CA LEU A 66 -14.59 8.02 -31.12
C LEU A 66 -14.19 9.46 -30.78
N LEU A 67 -14.73 10.01 -29.69
CA LEU A 67 -14.38 11.37 -29.23
C LEU A 67 -12.88 11.48 -28.94
N GLY A 68 -12.32 10.46 -28.27
CA GLY A 68 -10.90 10.40 -27.96
C GLY A 68 -10.02 10.33 -29.20
N ALA A 69 -10.40 9.52 -30.20
CA ALA A 69 -9.69 9.42 -31.48
C ALA A 69 -9.75 10.72 -32.29
N ALA A 70 -10.90 11.41 -32.28
CA ALA A 70 -11.09 12.70 -32.94
C ALA A 70 -10.23 13.80 -32.30
N LEU A 71 -10.23 13.89 -30.96
CA LEU A 71 -9.42 14.85 -30.20
C LEU A 71 -7.92 14.60 -30.33
N TYR A 72 -7.52 13.34 -30.40
CA TYR A 72 -6.12 12.93 -30.52
C TYR A 72 -5.63 12.82 -31.98
N LYS A 73 -6.39 13.38 -32.93
CA LYS A 73 -6.06 13.47 -34.37
C LYS A 73 -5.79 12.10 -35.03
N LYS A 74 -6.29 11.01 -34.46
CA LYS A 74 -6.22 9.65 -35.04
C LYS A 74 -7.43 9.40 -35.93
N LEU A 75 -7.44 10.06 -37.09
CA LEU A 75 -8.60 10.06 -38.01
C LEU A 75 -8.91 8.67 -38.57
N ASP A 76 -7.91 7.83 -38.81
CA ASP A 76 -8.12 6.45 -39.26
C ASP A 76 -8.93 5.64 -38.24
N LEU A 77 -8.56 5.77 -36.95
CA LEU A 77 -9.27 5.14 -35.85
C LEU A 77 -10.66 5.74 -35.66
N ALA A 78 -10.81 7.06 -35.78
CA ALA A 78 -12.11 7.70 -35.70
C ALA A 78 -13.05 7.22 -36.84
N SER A 79 -12.51 7.02 -38.04
CA SER A 79 -13.28 6.55 -39.20
C SER A 79 -13.83 5.13 -39.04
N SER A 80 -13.09 4.25 -38.35
CA SER A 80 -13.52 2.87 -38.08
C SER A 80 -14.53 2.79 -36.93
N LEU A 81 -14.50 3.74 -36.00
CA LEU A 81 -15.39 3.81 -34.84
C LEU A 81 -16.67 4.62 -35.08
N ALA A 82 -16.72 5.43 -36.13
CA ALA A 82 -17.91 6.21 -36.48
C ALA A 82 -19.07 5.28 -36.88
N SER A 83 -20.18 5.38 -36.15
CA SER A 83 -21.40 4.60 -36.40
C SER A 83 -22.64 5.38 -35.94
N SER A 84 -23.81 4.92 -36.37
CA SER A 84 -25.10 5.49 -35.93
C SER A 84 -25.46 5.16 -34.47
N SER A 85 -24.74 4.23 -33.83
CA SER A 85 -24.95 3.82 -32.44
C SER A 85 -24.25 4.73 -31.42
N VAL A 86 -23.49 5.72 -31.89
CA VAL A 86 -22.78 6.68 -31.05
C VAL A 86 -23.76 7.61 -30.33
N HIS A 87 -23.44 7.94 -29.08
CA HIS A 87 -24.19 8.89 -28.26
C HIS A 87 -24.32 10.24 -28.96
N GLY A 88 -25.55 10.76 -29.06
CA GLY A 88 -25.85 12.00 -29.79
C GLY A 88 -25.00 13.20 -29.39
N GLY A 89 -24.71 13.36 -28.09
CA GLY A 89 -23.81 14.41 -27.59
C GLY A 89 -22.37 14.30 -28.13
N VAL A 90 -21.82 13.09 -28.29
CA VAL A 90 -20.50 12.90 -28.94
C VAL A 90 -20.60 13.25 -30.42
N ALA A 91 -21.64 12.77 -31.10
CA ALA A 91 -21.83 13.05 -32.52
C ALA A 91 -21.89 14.56 -32.79
N THR A 92 -22.59 15.33 -31.96
CA THR A 92 -22.65 16.79 -32.05
C THR A 92 -21.27 17.45 -31.87
N ILE A 93 -20.49 17.00 -30.88
CA ILE A 93 -19.13 17.53 -30.62
C ILE A 93 -18.22 17.23 -31.81
N VAL A 94 -18.19 15.98 -32.29
CA VAL A 94 -17.35 15.57 -33.42
C VAL A 94 -17.75 16.30 -34.70
N ARG A 95 -19.07 16.47 -34.95
CA ARG A 95 -19.56 17.28 -36.08
C ARG A 95 -19.03 18.71 -36.00
N ARG A 96 -19.14 19.36 -34.83
CA ARG A 96 -18.63 20.73 -34.63
C ARG A 96 -17.11 20.84 -34.78
N MET A 97 -16.36 19.79 -34.43
CA MET A 97 -14.91 19.78 -34.59
C MET A 97 -14.47 19.64 -36.05
N PHE A 98 -15.20 18.86 -36.84
CA PHE A 98 -14.87 18.59 -38.24
C PHE A 98 -15.62 19.46 -39.25
N THR A 99 -16.57 20.31 -38.80
CA THR A 99 -17.08 21.39 -39.62
C THR A 99 -15.93 22.37 -39.91
N PRO A 100 -15.55 22.58 -41.17
CA PRO A 100 -14.43 23.45 -41.52
C PRO A 100 -14.70 24.88 -41.06
N LYS A 101 -13.65 25.54 -40.56
CA LYS A 101 -13.66 27.01 -40.42
C LYS A 101 -13.46 27.62 -41.81
N GLU A 102 -14.02 28.81 -42.05
CA GLU A 102 -13.99 29.48 -43.36
C GLU A 102 -12.59 29.40 -44.00
N GLY A 103 -12.47 28.65 -45.11
CA GLY A 103 -11.25 28.57 -45.93
C GLY A 103 -10.47 27.23 -45.90
N GLU A 104 -10.82 26.26 -45.06
CA GLU A 104 -10.15 24.93 -45.03
C GLU A 104 -11.05 23.84 -45.63
N GLU A 105 -10.51 23.02 -46.55
CA GLU A 105 -11.23 21.84 -47.04
C GLU A 105 -11.11 20.67 -46.05
N PRO A 106 -12.23 20.04 -45.64
CA PRO A 106 -12.17 18.89 -44.76
C PRO A 106 -11.56 17.70 -45.49
N THR A 107 -10.67 16.98 -44.79
CA THR A 107 -10.00 15.78 -45.30
C THR A 107 -11.03 14.71 -45.68
N GLU A 108 -10.74 13.84 -46.65
CA GLU A 108 -11.65 12.75 -47.06
C GLU A 108 -12.13 11.89 -45.88
N LEU A 109 -11.25 11.59 -44.93
CA LEU A 109 -11.59 10.85 -43.71
C LEU A 109 -12.58 11.61 -42.81
N GLN A 110 -12.49 12.94 -42.74
CA GLN A 110 -13.45 13.74 -41.97
C GLN A 110 -14.83 13.71 -42.62
N LYS A 111 -14.91 13.76 -43.96
CA LYS A 111 -16.17 13.62 -44.70
C LYS A 111 -16.82 12.26 -44.44
N GLN A 112 -16.03 11.17 -44.49
CA GLN A 112 -16.51 9.82 -44.19
C GLN A 112 -17.05 9.69 -42.76
N ILE A 113 -16.36 10.29 -41.78
CA ILE A 113 -16.81 10.28 -40.38
C ILE A 113 -18.15 11.04 -40.24
N LEU A 114 -18.26 12.22 -40.85
CA LEU A 114 -19.48 13.02 -40.82
C LEU A 114 -20.66 12.29 -41.46
N GLU A 115 -20.43 11.61 -42.58
CA GLU A 115 -21.45 10.81 -43.26
C GLU A 115 -21.94 9.65 -42.39
N LYS A 116 -21.02 8.88 -41.78
CA LYS A 116 -21.36 7.78 -40.86
C LYS A 116 -22.11 8.25 -39.62
N LEU A 117 -21.83 9.47 -39.15
CA LEU A 117 -22.51 10.08 -38.02
C LEU A 117 -23.85 10.72 -38.39
N SER A 118 -24.21 10.88 -39.66
CA SER A 118 -25.45 11.55 -40.09
C SER A 118 -26.72 10.88 -39.52
N GLY A 119 -26.67 9.56 -39.29
CA GLY A 119 -27.76 8.78 -38.70
C GLY A 119 -27.91 8.88 -37.18
N CYS A 120 -27.00 9.55 -36.46
CA CYS A 120 -27.14 9.76 -35.01
C CYS A 120 -28.20 10.82 -34.72
N SER A 121 -29.13 10.52 -33.81
CA SER A 121 -30.05 11.52 -33.25
C SER A 121 -29.26 12.57 -32.47
N ALA A 122 -29.65 13.84 -32.62
CA ALA A 122 -29.16 14.88 -31.73
C ALA A 122 -29.65 14.56 -30.31
N SER A 123 -28.73 14.52 -29.35
CA SER A 123 -29.07 14.42 -27.93
C SER A 123 -28.82 15.76 -27.28
N GLU A 124 -29.79 16.26 -26.52
CA GLU A 124 -29.63 17.42 -25.64
C GLU A 124 -28.81 17.07 -24.40
N GLU A 125 -28.75 15.79 -24.03
CA GLU A 125 -28.01 15.34 -22.86
C GLU A 125 -26.50 15.28 -23.15
N PRO A 126 -25.64 15.88 -22.31
CA PRO A 126 -24.19 15.77 -22.48
C PRO A 126 -23.72 14.34 -22.17
N VAL A 127 -22.69 13.88 -22.88
CA VAL A 127 -22.11 12.53 -22.67
C VAL A 127 -21.61 12.35 -21.24
N SER A 128 -21.18 13.45 -20.60
CA SER A 128 -20.73 13.46 -19.21
C SER A 128 -21.82 13.11 -18.21
N SER A 129 -23.09 13.48 -18.44
CA SER A 129 -24.19 13.10 -17.53
C SER A 129 -24.50 11.61 -17.65
N ALA A 130 -24.49 11.06 -18.87
CA ALA A 130 -24.67 9.63 -19.09
C ALA A 130 -23.58 8.80 -18.40
N VAL A 131 -22.30 9.23 -18.49
CA VAL A 131 -21.19 8.59 -17.76
C VAL A 131 -21.38 8.73 -16.25
N ARG A 132 -21.71 9.94 -15.77
CA ARG A 132 -21.90 10.24 -14.34
C ARG A 132 -23.00 9.40 -13.71
N ALA A 133 -24.15 9.26 -14.36
CA ALA A 133 -25.26 8.46 -13.87
C ALA A 133 -24.90 6.98 -13.68
N ILE A 134 -23.95 6.46 -14.47
CA ILE A 134 -23.45 5.09 -14.35
C ILE A 134 -22.45 5.01 -13.18
N LEU A 135 -21.55 5.97 -13.07
CA LEU A 135 -20.58 6.04 -11.98
C LEU A 135 -21.27 6.21 -10.62
N GLU A 136 -22.34 7.00 -10.52
CA GLU A 136 -23.13 7.16 -9.29
C GLU A 136 -23.75 5.83 -8.84
N LYS A 137 -24.29 5.04 -9.77
CA LYS A 137 -24.82 3.69 -9.46
C LYS A 137 -23.75 2.69 -9.03
N ILE A 138 -22.53 2.83 -9.56
CA ILE A 138 -21.39 2.00 -9.15
C ILE A 138 -20.93 2.42 -7.77
N LEU A 139 -20.83 3.74 -7.54
CA LEU A 139 -20.41 4.33 -6.28
C LEU A 139 -21.25 3.80 -5.12
N GLU A 140 -22.59 3.85 -5.23
CA GLU A 140 -23.50 3.35 -4.19
C GLU A 140 -23.21 1.89 -3.79
N LYS A 141 -22.94 1.02 -4.78
CA LYS A 141 -22.65 -0.40 -4.54
C LYS A 141 -21.26 -0.61 -3.94
N GLU A 142 -20.25 0.05 -4.51
CA GLU A 142 -18.87 -0.07 -4.05
C GLU A 142 -18.73 0.48 -2.62
N GLU A 143 -19.35 1.62 -2.30
CA GLU A 143 -19.38 2.18 -0.96
C GLU A 143 -19.97 1.21 0.06
N GLU A 144 -21.09 0.56 -0.27
CA GLU A 144 -21.70 -0.43 0.61
C GLU A 144 -20.76 -1.64 0.83
N THR A 145 -20.11 -2.14 -0.23
CA THR A 145 -19.19 -3.27 -0.11
C THR A 145 -17.95 -2.93 0.70
N VAL A 146 -17.37 -1.75 0.49
CA VAL A 146 -16.18 -1.28 1.21
C VAL A 146 -16.51 -1.04 2.67
N ALA A 147 -17.65 -0.41 2.97
CA ALA A 147 -18.09 -0.17 4.34
C ALA A 147 -18.30 -1.48 5.12
N LYS A 148 -18.95 -2.48 4.49
CA LYS A 148 -19.12 -3.82 5.07
C LYS A 148 -17.78 -4.48 5.37
N ARG A 149 -16.88 -4.50 4.39
CA ARG A 149 -15.55 -5.07 4.55
C ARG A 149 -14.76 -4.37 5.66
N GLN A 150 -14.78 -3.04 5.71
CA GLN A 150 -14.11 -2.30 6.77
C GLN A 150 -14.69 -2.63 8.14
N ALA A 151 -16.01 -2.73 8.28
CA ALA A 151 -16.63 -3.09 9.56
C ALA A 151 -16.19 -4.48 10.05
N GLU A 152 -16.10 -5.46 9.13
CA GLU A 152 -15.60 -6.81 9.44
C GLU A 152 -14.13 -6.79 9.84
N GLU A 153 -13.28 -6.07 9.10
CA GLU A 153 -11.85 -5.92 9.40
C GLU A 153 -11.65 -5.26 10.77
N PHE A 154 -12.36 -4.17 11.07
CA PHE A 154 -12.30 -3.51 12.38
C PHE A 154 -12.74 -4.44 13.52
N THR A 155 -13.78 -5.24 13.31
CA THR A 155 -14.23 -6.23 14.31
C THR A 155 -13.13 -7.26 14.58
N SER A 156 -12.50 -7.78 13.53
CA SER A 156 -11.41 -8.74 13.64
C SER A 156 -10.19 -8.16 14.37
N TRP A 157 -9.84 -6.90 14.08
CA TRP A 157 -8.73 -6.20 14.72
C TRP A 157 -9.01 -5.93 16.19
N HIS A 158 -10.25 -5.57 16.52
CA HIS A 158 -10.67 -5.36 17.90
C HIS A 158 -10.55 -6.65 18.72
N GLN A 159 -11.07 -7.76 18.18
CA GLN A 159 -10.97 -9.07 18.84
C GLN A 159 -9.51 -9.48 19.03
N ARG A 160 -8.69 -9.41 17.99
CA ARG A 160 -7.26 -9.70 18.07
C ARG A 160 -6.55 -8.84 19.11
N ARG A 161 -6.90 -7.54 19.18
CA ARG A 161 -6.34 -6.64 20.19
C ARG A 161 -6.73 -7.06 21.61
N GLN A 162 -7.99 -7.43 21.84
CA GLN A 162 -8.44 -7.92 23.14
C GLN A 162 -7.70 -9.19 23.56
N ASP A 163 -7.52 -10.13 22.63
CA ASP A 163 -6.83 -11.40 22.90
C ASP A 163 -5.35 -11.17 23.26
N LEU A 164 -4.69 -10.26 22.56
CA LEU A 164 -3.31 -9.88 22.88
C LEU A 164 -3.19 -9.22 24.26
N ILE A 165 -4.12 -8.34 24.63
CA ILE A 165 -4.15 -7.69 25.95
C ILE A 165 -4.34 -8.75 27.05
N LYS A 166 -5.28 -9.69 26.85
CA LYS A 166 -5.50 -10.80 27.79
C LYS A 166 -4.25 -11.66 27.95
N ALA A 167 -3.63 -12.08 26.84
CA ALA A 167 -2.41 -12.87 26.87
C ALA A 167 -1.25 -12.15 27.59
N GLN A 168 -1.14 -10.82 27.44
CA GLN A 168 -0.16 -10.02 28.17
C GLN A 168 -0.46 -9.97 29.68
N ALA A 169 -1.72 -9.78 30.07
CA ALA A 169 -2.15 -9.78 31.46
C ALA A 169 -1.90 -11.14 32.13
N ASP A 170 -2.25 -12.24 31.45
CA ASP A 170 -2.04 -13.60 31.94
C ASP A 170 -0.55 -13.90 32.13
N ARG A 171 0.29 -13.48 31.18
CA ARG A 171 1.75 -13.63 31.29
C ARG A 171 2.31 -12.87 32.50
N LEU A 172 1.78 -11.69 32.79
CA LEU A 172 2.20 -10.90 33.94
C LEU A 172 1.75 -11.57 35.24
N LEU A 173 0.50 -12.04 35.31
CA LEU A 173 -0.04 -12.73 36.48
C LEU A 173 0.74 -14.01 36.80
N LEU A 174 1.12 -14.79 35.77
CA LEU A 174 1.97 -15.97 35.94
C LEU A 174 3.34 -15.63 36.52
N LYS A 175 3.94 -14.50 36.13
CA LYS A 175 5.23 -14.05 36.70
C LYS A 175 5.09 -13.68 38.17
N ILE A 176 4.07 -12.89 38.51
CA ILE A 176 3.80 -12.51 39.92
C ILE A 176 3.62 -13.77 40.76
N ARG A 177 2.79 -14.70 40.30
CA ARG A 177 2.54 -15.95 41.04
C ARG A 177 3.79 -16.81 41.19
N ALA A 178 4.65 -16.87 40.16
CA ALA A 178 5.91 -17.59 40.26
C ALA A 178 6.87 -16.93 41.28
N GLU A 179 6.90 -15.60 41.33
CA GLU A 179 7.68 -14.86 42.33
C GLU A 179 7.15 -15.10 43.75
N GLU A 180 5.83 -15.08 43.95
CA GLU A 180 5.18 -15.42 45.23
C GLU A 180 5.56 -16.82 45.69
N ILE A 181 5.39 -17.84 44.83
CA ILE A 181 5.77 -19.22 45.12
C ILE A 181 7.26 -19.31 45.45
N SER A 182 8.14 -18.59 44.76
CA SER A 182 9.58 -18.62 45.03
C SER A 182 9.94 -18.05 46.41
N LYS A 183 9.21 -17.02 46.87
CA LYS A 183 9.38 -16.44 48.21
C LYS A 183 8.89 -17.42 49.28
N GLU A 184 7.70 -17.98 49.09
CA GLU A 184 7.14 -18.99 50.00
C GLU A 184 8.05 -20.22 50.11
N LEU A 185 8.62 -20.68 48.98
CA LEU A 185 9.57 -21.79 48.96
C LEU A 185 10.86 -21.46 49.72
N ALA A 186 11.41 -20.25 49.57
CA ALA A 186 12.59 -19.82 50.30
C ALA A 186 12.34 -19.71 51.81
N GLU A 187 11.16 -19.24 52.22
CA GLU A 187 10.74 -19.21 53.63
C GLU A 187 10.62 -20.62 54.20
N LEU A 188 9.94 -21.52 53.49
CA LEU A 188 9.83 -22.93 53.87
C LEU A 188 11.20 -23.61 53.94
N GLU A 189 12.09 -23.36 52.97
CA GLU A 189 13.45 -23.90 52.99
C GLU A 189 14.19 -23.45 54.25
N HIS A 190 14.14 -22.16 54.58
CA HIS A 190 14.73 -21.64 55.82
C HIS A 190 14.11 -22.24 57.09
N GLU A 191 12.80 -22.46 57.14
CA GLU A 191 12.14 -23.16 58.26
C GLU A 191 12.56 -24.62 58.34
N THR A 192 12.66 -25.32 57.21
CA THR A 192 13.14 -26.71 57.17
C THR A 192 14.60 -26.82 57.59
N GLU A 193 15.45 -25.86 57.23
CA GLU A 193 16.84 -25.79 57.69
C GLU A 193 16.92 -25.64 59.21
N LYS A 194 16.05 -24.81 59.81
CA LYS A 194 15.97 -24.68 61.27
C LYS A 194 15.54 -25.97 61.95
N LEU A 195 14.51 -26.64 61.41
CA LEU A 195 14.01 -27.89 61.97
C LEU A 195 15.01 -29.04 61.82
N THR A 196 15.69 -29.12 60.66
CA THR A 196 16.69 -30.14 60.35
C THR A 196 18.11 -29.76 60.77
N PHE A 197 18.28 -28.63 61.48
CA PHE A 197 19.57 -28.11 61.91
C PHE A 197 20.41 -29.16 62.66
N PHE A 198 19.79 -29.90 63.58
CA PHE A 198 20.47 -30.92 64.38
C PHE A 198 20.88 -32.15 63.57
N GLU A 199 20.09 -32.52 62.55
CA GLU A 199 20.39 -33.63 61.65
C GLU A 199 21.53 -33.26 60.69
N ASN A 200 21.61 -32.00 60.28
CA ASN A 200 22.64 -31.48 59.37
C ASN A 200 23.82 -30.78 60.08
N ARG A 201 23.90 -30.82 61.42
CA ARG A 201 24.88 -30.08 62.23
C ARG A 201 26.33 -30.27 61.78
N LEU A 202 26.73 -31.51 61.49
CA LEU A 202 28.07 -31.85 61.01
C LEU A 202 28.43 -31.20 59.66
N LYS A 203 27.44 -30.96 58.78
CA LYS A 203 27.67 -30.25 57.51
C LYS A 203 27.87 -28.76 57.73
N TRP A 204 27.11 -28.17 58.67
CA TRP A 204 27.23 -26.76 59.02
C TRP A 204 28.55 -26.45 59.71
N GLU A 205 29.01 -27.30 60.62
CA GLU A 205 30.32 -27.16 61.27
C GLU A 205 31.46 -27.22 60.24
N LYS A 206 31.37 -28.11 59.24
CA LYS A 206 32.33 -28.16 58.12
C LYS A 206 32.31 -26.89 57.25
N LYS A 207 31.13 -26.41 56.86
CA LYS A 207 30.99 -25.15 56.07
C LYS A 207 31.50 -23.94 56.85
N ALA A 208 31.23 -23.84 58.14
CA ALA A 208 31.71 -22.75 58.99
C ALA A 208 33.24 -22.74 59.09
N ALA A 209 33.87 -23.91 59.23
CA ALA A 209 35.32 -24.03 59.23
C ALA A 209 35.94 -23.55 57.92
N GLN A 210 35.37 -23.96 56.77
CA GLN A 210 35.82 -23.52 55.45
C GLN A 210 35.67 -22.00 55.25
N ASN A 211 34.54 -21.43 55.63
CA ASN A 211 34.33 -19.98 55.52
C ASN A 211 35.28 -19.18 56.43
N ALA A 212 35.57 -19.67 57.64
CA ALA A 212 36.54 -19.04 58.53
C ALA A 212 37.96 -19.07 57.94
N GLU A 213 38.32 -20.15 57.24
CA GLU A 213 39.60 -20.28 56.56
C GLU A 213 39.73 -19.31 55.38
N ILE A 214 38.67 -19.14 54.58
CA ILE A 214 38.61 -18.13 53.50
C ILE A 214 38.70 -16.70 54.05
N ILE A 215 38.04 -16.40 55.18
CA ILE A 215 38.10 -15.08 55.81
C ILE A 215 39.53 -14.77 56.31
N LYS A 216 40.23 -15.76 56.87
CA LYS A 216 41.63 -15.60 57.28
C LYS A 216 42.53 -15.34 56.07
N GLN A 217 42.43 -16.17 55.03
CA GLN A 217 43.22 -16.00 53.81
C GLN A 217 42.97 -14.64 53.14
N THR A 218 41.73 -14.15 53.12
CA THR A 218 41.41 -12.83 52.56
C THR A 218 41.85 -11.67 53.45
N ALA A 219 41.95 -11.86 54.76
CA ALA A 219 42.51 -10.88 55.69
C ALA A 219 44.06 -10.83 55.61
N ASP A 220 44.70 -11.98 55.49
CA ASP A 220 46.16 -12.10 55.34
C ASP A 220 46.63 -11.52 53.98
N ASN A 221 45.89 -11.78 52.89
CA ASN A 221 46.20 -11.16 51.60
C ASN A 221 46.02 -9.63 51.60
N LYS A 222 45.10 -9.08 52.40
CA LYS A 222 44.90 -7.63 52.53
C LYS A 222 45.94 -6.95 53.42
N SER A 223 46.52 -7.66 54.39
CA SER A 223 47.59 -7.12 55.23
C SER A 223 48.95 -7.15 54.51
N GLU A 224 49.16 -8.08 53.57
CA GLU A 224 50.32 -8.10 52.68
C GLU A 224 50.31 -6.97 51.63
N GLU A 225 49.14 -6.59 51.08
CA GLU A 225 49.02 -5.46 50.14
C GLU A 225 49.18 -4.07 50.80
N GLY A 226 49.02 -3.96 52.12
CA GLY A 226 49.15 -2.70 52.86
C GLY A 226 50.55 -2.40 53.44
N ALA A 227 51.51 -3.31 53.28
CA ALA A 227 52.87 -3.21 53.80
C ALA A 227 53.95 -2.97 52.71
N GLN A 228 53.53 -2.66 51.47
CA GLN A 228 54.40 -2.22 50.37
C GLN A 228 54.46 -0.70 50.23
#